data_AF-A0A3N5WHI4-F1
#
_entry.id   AF-A0A3N5WHI4-F1
#
_cell.length_a   1.000
_cell.length_b   1.000
_cell.length_c   1.000
_cell.angle_alpha   90.00
_cell.angle_beta   90.00
_cell.angle_gamma   90.00
#
_symmetry.space_group_name_H-M   'P 1'
#
loop_
_entity.id
_entity.type
_entity.pdbx_description
1 polymer ?
#
loop_
_entity_poly.entity_id
_entity_poly.type
_entity_poly.pdbx_seq_one_letter_code
_entity_poly.pdbx_strand_id
1 'polypeptide(L)'
;MELQNELKRLLIEWQPGRVMKTCYDTAWVARLGDVDPQMSKAALSWICENQLPDGSWGAPAPMYYHDRVISTLAAMLALTRQGRRSQDRKQIELGRAALERIAGGATQGLMADPNGATVGFEMIVPTLIAEAEGLGILQHQGDRILGRLTRLRQAKMARLNGYRVSRNLTIAYSAEMAGPDCQFLFDLENLQEPNGSVAHSPSATAY
;
A
#
# COMPACT_ATOMS: atom_id res chain seq x y z
N MET A 1 21.07 -32.99 -13.93
CA MET A 1 19.97 -33.48 -14.80
C MET A 1 18.61 -32.94 -14.35
N GLU A 2 18.30 -33.01 -13.06
CA GLU A 2 17.04 -32.49 -12.47
C GLU A 2 16.85 -30.96 -12.61
N LEU A 3 17.87 -30.16 -12.28
CA LEU A 3 17.86 -28.70 -12.45
C LEU A 3 17.67 -28.24 -13.91
N GLN A 4 18.23 -28.98 -14.87
CA GLN A 4 18.10 -28.66 -16.30
C GLN A 4 16.69 -28.94 -16.81
N ASN A 5 16.05 -29.99 -16.32
CA ASN A 5 14.66 -30.30 -16.65
C ASN A 5 13.71 -29.29 -16.00
N GLU A 6 13.99 -28.87 -14.77
CA GLU A 6 13.22 -27.83 -14.08
C GLU A 6 13.32 -26.47 -14.80
N LEU A 7 14.53 -26.07 -15.21
CA LEU A 7 14.72 -24.84 -15.97
C LEU A 7 13.94 -24.88 -17.30
N LYS A 8 14.02 -25.99 -18.03
CA LYS A 8 13.26 -26.17 -19.28
C LYS A 8 11.76 -26.09 -19.04
N ARG A 9 11.26 -26.71 -17.95
CA ARG A 9 9.86 -26.61 -17.57
C ARG A 9 9.44 -25.17 -17.31
N LEU A 10 10.19 -24.43 -16.50
CA LEU A 10 9.89 -23.02 -16.20
C LEU A 10 9.90 -22.12 -17.44
N LEU A 11 10.78 -22.38 -18.41
CA LEU A 11 10.84 -21.65 -19.67
C LEU A 11 9.66 -21.98 -20.59
N ILE A 12 9.21 -23.24 -20.62
CA ILE A 12 8.06 -23.68 -21.44
C ILE A 12 6.75 -23.21 -20.82
N GLU A 13 6.61 -23.32 -19.50
CA GLU A 13 5.42 -22.92 -18.74
C GLU A 13 5.37 -21.41 -18.45
N TRP A 14 6.30 -20.63 -19.01
CA TRP A 14 6.36 -19.20 -18.79
C TRP A 14 5.06 -18.54 -19.22
N GLN A 15 4.46 -17.81 -18.28
CA GLN A 15 3.33 -16.91 -18.50
C GLN A 15 3.78 -15.50 -18.10
N PRO A 16 3.27 -14.44 -18.75
CA PRO A 16 3.49 -13.09 -18.27
C PRO A 16 3.13 -12.96 -16.80
N GLY A 17 4.08 -12.51 -15.96
CA GLY A 17 3.78 -11.99 -14.63
C GLY A 17 3.59 -13.02 -13.51
N ARG A 18 4.52 -13.96 -13.31
CA ARG A 18 4.58 -14.71 -12.03
C ARG A 18 5.17 -13.83 -10.93
N VAL A 19 4.36 -12.92 -10.42
CA VAL A 19 4.71 -11.97 -9.34
C VAL A 19 4.02 -12.40 -8.04
N MET A 20 4.66 -12.12 -6.91
CA MET A 20 4.04 -12.36 -5.61
C MET A 20 2.86 -11.41 -5.40
N LYS A 21 1.83 -11.87 -4.69
CA LYS A 21 0.75 -11.01 -4.22
C LYS A 21 1.30 -10.10 -3.13
N THR A 22 1.09 -8.80 -3.27
CA THR A 22 1.44 -7.79 -2.28
C THR A 22 0.21 -7.46 -1.44
N CYS A 23 0.36 -7.39 -0.12
CA CYS A 23 -0.75 -7.04 0.76
C CYS A 23 -1.22 -5.60 0.54
N TYR A 24 -0.28 -4.69 0.29
CA TYR A 24 -0.56 -3.29 0.00
C TYR A 24 -1.54 -3.12 -1.17
N ASP A 25 -1.24 -3.68 -2.35
CA ASP A 25 -2.12 -3.59 -3.52
C ASP A 25 -3.46 -4.31 -3.29
N THR A 26 -3.41 -5.49 -2.66
CA THR A 26 -4.63 -6.26 -2.35
C THR A 26 -5.55 -5.47 -1.42
N ALA A 27 -5.00 -4.69 -0.49
CA ALA A 27 -5.77 -3.83 0.40
C ALA A 27 -6.47 -2.67 -0.33
N TRP A 28 -5.86 -2.11 -1.38
CA TRP A 28 -6.54 -1.14 -2.24
C TRP A 28 -7.69 -1.77 -3.01
N VAL A 29 -7.48 -2.94 -3.60
CA VAL A 29 -8.54 -3.70 -4.29
C VAL A 29 -9.67 -4.06 -3.32
N ALA A 30 -9.35 -4.44 -2.08
CA ALA A 30 -10.35 -4.78 -1.07
C ALA A 30 -11.28 -3.61 -0.75
N ARG A 31 -10.87 -2.35 -0.99
CA ARG A 31 -11.70 -1.17 -0.71
C ARG A 31 -12.81 -0.93 -1.73
N LEU A 32 -12.78 -1.60 -2.90
CA LEU A 32 -13.70 -1.40 -4.02
C LEU A 32 -15.11 -1.97 -3.79
N GLY A 33 -15.59 -2.06 -2.55
CA GLY A 33 -16.88 -2.68 -2.21
C GLY A 33 -18.08 -2.09 -2.94
N ASP A 34 -18.04 -0.79 -3.28
CA ASP A 34 -19.11 -0.09 -3.99
C ASP A 34 -18.98 -0.18 -5.52
N VAL A 35 -17.81 -0.59 -6.04
CA VAL A 35 -17.50 -0.69 -7.48
C VAL A 35 -17.56 -2.13 -7.96
N ASP A 36 -16.88 -3.02 -7.25
CA ASP A 36 -16.86 -4.47 -7.48
C ASP A 36 -16.89 -5.22 -6.13
N PRO A 37 -18.11 -5.54 -5.64
CA PRO A 37 -18.28 -6.24 -4.36
C PRO A 37 -17.63 -7.63 -4.35
N GLN A 38 -17.60 -8.32 -5.49
CA GLN A 38 -17.07 -9.68 -5.58
C GLN A 38 -15.55 -9.66 -5.47
N MET A 39 -14.89 -8.77 -6.21
CA MET A 39 -13.45 -8.60 -6.15
C MET A 39 -13.01 -8.07 -4.78
N SER A 40 -13.74 -7.08 -4.23
CA SER A 40 -13.51 -6.57 -2.87
C SER A 40 -13.56 -7.70 -1.84
N LYS A 41 -14.60 -8.54 -1.88
CA LYS A 41 -14.75 -9.67 -0.94
C LYS A 41 -13.61 -10.68 -1.05
N ALA A 42 -13.18 -11.00 -2.27
CA ALA A 42 -12.05 -11.92 -2.50
C ALA A 42 -10.74 -11.35 -1.95
N ALA A 43 -10.45 -10.08 -2.23
CA ALA A 43 -9.26 -9.39 -1.72
C ALA A 43 -9.30 -9.28 -0.19
N LEU A 44 -10.46 -8.96 0.39
CA LEU A 44 -10.63 -8.88 1.84
C LEU A 44 -10.39 -10.25 2.50
N SER A 45 -10.92 -11.35 1.95
CA SER A 45 -10.64 -12.72 2.46
C SER A 45 -9.14 -13.00 2.49
N TRP A 46 -8.44 -12.65 1.41
CA TRP A 46 -7.00 -12.83 1.34
C TRP A 46 -6.26 -12.03 2.43
N ILE A 47 -6.60 -10.75 2.63
CA ILE A 47 -6.00 -9.92 3.69
C ILE A 47 -6.20 -10.59 5.05
N CYS A 48 -7.40 -11.09 5.31
CA CYS A 48 -7.75 -11.71 6.57
C CYS A 48 -6.94 -12.98 6.85
N GLU A 49 -6.67 -13.77 5.81
CA GLU A 49 -5.91 -15.03 5.87
C GLU A 49 -4.39 -14.81 5.94
N ASN A 50 -3.89 -13.62 5.62
CA ASN A 50 -2.46 -13.33 5.45
C ASN A 50 -1.91 -12.32 6.48
N GLN A 51 -2.59 -12.14 7.62
CA GLN A 51 -2.00 -11.43 8.77
C GLN A 51 -0.86 -12.28 9.35
N LEU A 52 0.27 -11.65 9.62
CA LEU A 52 1.45 -12.34 10.12
C LEU A 52 1.36 -12.61 11.64
N PRO A 53 2.16 -13.55 12.18
CA PRO A 53 2.11 -13.89 13.61
C PRO A 53 2.41 -12.71 14.55
N ASP A 54 3.17 -11.72 14.08
CA ASP A 54 3.47 -10.48 14.81
C ASP A 54 2.34 -9.43 14.70
N GLY A 55 1.21 -9.76 14.06
CA GLY A 55 0.06 -8.88 13.86
C GLY A 55 0.18 -7.92 12.66
N SER A 56 1.35 -7.81 12.02
CA SER A 56 1.54 -6.96 10.84
C SER A 56 1.09 -7.66 9.54
N TRP A 57 1.10 -6.90 8.44
CA TRP A 57 1.01 -7.42 7.08
C TRP A 57 2.24 -7.01 6.27
N GLY A 58 2.55 -7.77 5.22
CA GLY A 58 3.67 -7.56 4.32
C GLY A 58 4.31 -8.88 3.90
N ALA A 59 5.49 -8.82 3.30
CA ALA A 59 6.26 -10.01 2.97
C ALA A 59 6.66 -10.77 4.25
N PRO A 60 6.48 -12.11 4.30
CA PRO A 60 6.87 -12.91 5.45
C PRO A 60 8.39 -12.92 5.64
N ALA A 61 9.16 -12.90 4.55
CA ALA A 61 10.61 -12.76 4.55
C ALA A 61 11.13 -12.20 3.20
N PRO A 62 12.26 -11.46 3.20
CA PRO A 62 12.92 -10.89 4.37
C PRO A 62 12.05 -9.81 5.04
N MET A 63 12.29 -9.53 6.33
CA MET A 63 11.56 -8.47 7.02
C MET A 63 12.00 -7.10 6.48
N TYR A 64 11.06 -6.34 5.93
CA TYR A 64 11.30 -5.00 5.44
C TYR A 64 10.40 -3.97 6.11
N TYR A 65 10.99 -3.01 6.85
CA TYR A 65 10.23 -2.12 7.73
C TYR A 65 9.21 -1.26 6.98
N HIS A 66 9.57 -0.70 5.82
CA HIS A 66 8.65 0.13 5.04
C HIS A 66 7.47 -0.70 4.50
N ASP A 67 7.74 -1.91 4.00
CA ASP A 67 6.67 -2.82 3.57
C ASP A 67 5.74 -3.16 4.73
N ARG A 68 6.28 -3.50 5.90
CA ARG A 68 5.44 -3.80 7.08
C ARG A 68 4.57 -2.63 7.49
N VAL A 69 5.10 -1.40 7.47
CA VAL A 69 4.30 -0.21 7.82
C VAL A 69 3.19 0.03 6.80
N ILE A 70 3.53 0.10 5.51
CA ILE A 70 2.57 0.49 4.47
C ILE A 70 1.50 -0.60 4.25
N SER A 71 1.90 -1.87 4.24
CA SER A 71 0.99 -3.02 4.09
C SER A 71 0.05 -3.14 5.30
N THR A 72 0.57 -2.95 6.53
CA THR A 72 -0.28 -3.01 7.74
C THR A 72 -1.29 -1.87 7.78
N LEU A 73 -0.88 -0.64 7.46
CA LEU A 73 -1.80 0.51 7.38
C LEU A 73 -2.90 0.28 6.34
N ALA A 74 -2.53 -0.13 5.12
CA ALA A 74 -3.48 -0.38 4.06
C ALA A 74 -4.47 -1.50 4.43
N ALA A 75 -3.97 -2.61 4.99
CA ALA A 75 -4.81 -3.73 5.43
C ALA A 75 -5.80 -3.33 6.53
N MET A 76 -5.34 -2.59 7.56
CA MET A 76 -6.20 -2.09 8.63
C MET A 76 -7.31 -1.21 8.08
N LEU A 77 -7.00 -0.31 7.14
CA LEU A 77 -8.01 0.56 6.54
C LEU A 77 -9.01 -0.20 5.67
N ALA A 78 -8.55 -1.19 4.92
CA ALA A 78 -9.43 -2.07 4.14
C ALA A 78 -10.40 -2.84 5.04
N LEU A 79 -9.89 -3.41 6.14
CA LEU A 79 -10.71 -4.08 7.17
C LEU A 79 -11.70 -3.12 7.83
N THR A 80 -11.30 -1.87 8.12
CA THR A 80 -12.22 -0.89 8.70
C THR A 80 -13.36 -0.51 7.76
N ARG A 81 -13.08 -0.33 6.46
CA ARG A 81 -14.10 0.06 5.48
C ARG A 81 -15.04 -1.10 5.13
N GLN A 82 -14.49 -2.27 4.84
CA GLN A 82 -15.24 -3.38 4.25
C GLN A 82 -15.41 -4.59 5.17
N GLY A 83 -14.67 -4.66 6.28
CA GLY A 83 -14.80 -5.72 7.28
C GLY A 83 -16.16 -5.71 7.97
N ARG A 84 -16.73 -6.89 8.15
CA ARG A 84 -18.04 -7.12 8.80
C ARG A 84 -17.99 -8.26 9.80
N ARG A 85 -16.85 -8.95 9.94
CA ARG A 85 -16.67 -10.10 10.82
C ARG A 85 -16.23 -9.61 12.20
N SER A 86 -16.62 -10.31 13.24
CA SER A 86 -16.16 -10.04 14.61
C SER A 86 -14.64 -10.11 14.74
N GLN A 87 -14.00 -10.98 13.95
CA GLN A 87 -12.54 -11.14 13.93
C GLN A 87 -11.82 -9.92 13.33
N ASP A 88 -12.45 -9.14 12.45
CA ASP A 88 -11.80 -8.01 11.75
C ASP A 88 -11.31 -6.97 12.76
N ARG A 89 -12.12 -6.68 13.79
CA ARG A 89 -11.73 -5.77 14.89
C ARG A 89 -10.49 -6.27 15.63
N LYS A 90 -10.40 -7.57 15.89
CA LYS A 90 -9.21 -8.16 16.54
C LYS A 90 -7.98 -8.05 15.65
N GLN A 91 -8.12 -8.27 14.34
CA GLN A 91 -7.01 -8.14 13.39
C GLN A 91 -6.52 -6.69 13.30
N ILE A 92 -7.44 -5.71 13.31
CA ILE A 92 -7.10 -4.28 13.33
C ILE A 92 -6.30 -3.93 14.60
N GLU A 93 -6.73 -4.38 15.79
CA GLU A 93 -6.00 -4.11 17.05
C GLU A 93 -4.61 -4.76 17.06
N LEU A 94 -4.48 -5.98 16.53
CA LEU A 94 -3.18 -6.64 16.38
C LEU A 94 -2.27 -5.86 15.41
N GLY A 95 -2.82 -5.35 14.31
CA GLY A 95 -2.11 -4.49 13.36
C GLY A 95 -1.64 -3.18 13.99
N ARG A 96 -2.51 -2.53 14.78
CA ARG A 96 -2.14 -1.33 15.54
C ARG A 96 -1.01 -1.60 16.51
N ALA A 97 -1.10 -2.66 17.31
CA ALA A 97 -0.03 -3.05 18.23
C ALA A 97 1.28 -3.39 17.50
N ALA A 98 1.20 -3.98 16.30
CA ALA A 98 2.36 -4.23 15.46
C ALA A 98 3.00 -2.92 14.97
N LEU A 99 2.20 -1.95 14.50
CA LEU A 99 2.69 -0.63 14.11
C LEU A 99 3.33 0.12 15.29
N GLU A 100 2.76 0.05 16.49
CA GLU A 100 3.34 0.64 17.70
C GLU A 100 4.71 0.02 18.05
N ARG A 101 4.84 -1.31 17.96
CA ARG A 101 6.13 -2.00 18.14
C ARG A 101 7.14 -1.60 17.07
N ILE A 102 6.71 -1.57 15.80
CA ILE A 102 7.55 -1.14 14.69
C ILE A 102 8.02 0.29 14.96
N ALA A 103 7.13 1.23 15.25
CA ALA A 103 7.44 2.63 15.53
C ALA A 103 8.35 2.80 16.77
N GLY A 104 8.12 2.02 17.82
CA GLY A 104 8.94 2.04 19.05
C GLY A 104 10.38 1.55 18.84
N GLY A 105 10.61 0.64 17.90
CA GLY A 105 11.95 0.23 17.45
C GLY A 105 12.47 0.99 16.21
N ALA A 106 11.61 1.75 15.53
CA ALA A 106 11.86 2.30 14.20
C ALA A 106 12.78 3.52 14.17
N THR A 107 13.04 4.20 15.29
CA THR A 107 14.07 5.24 15.31
C THR A 107 15.43 4.70 14.87
N GLN A 108 15.68 3.39 14.99
CA GLN A 108 16.84 2.71 14.40
C GLN A 108 16.50 2.07 13.05
N GLY A 109 15.40 1.33 12.90
CA GLY A 109 15.09 0.56 11.67
C GLY A 109 14.68 1.38 10.44
N LEU A 110 13.77 2.34 10.57
CA LEU A 110 13.32 3.21 9.44
C LEU A 110 14.39 4.25 9.06
N MET A 111 15.33 4.54 9.96
CA MET A 111 16.44 5.47 9.70
C MET A 111 17.73 4.77 9.26
N ALA A 112 17.89 3.48 9.53
CA ALA A 112 19.07 2.70 9.14
C ALA A 112 19.12 2.41 7.63
N ASP A 113 17.98 2.38 6.94
CA ASP A 113 17.91 2.15 5.51
C ASP A 113 17.01 3.17 4.79
N PRO A 114 17.46 4.42 4.63
CA PRO A 114 16.73 5.43 3.87
C PRO A 114 16.62 5.11 2.38
N ASN A 115 17.37 4.12 1.86
CA ASN A 115 17.41 3.77 0.44
C ASN A 115 16.52 2.59 0.07
N GLY A 116 16.11 1.75 1.02
CA GLY A 116 15.21 0.64 0.70
C GLY A 116 13.73 1.03 0.60
N ALA A 117 13.37 2.28 0.95
CA ALA A 117 11.98 2.70 1.05
C ALA A 117 11.20 2.33 -0.23
N THR A 118 9.98 1.79 -0.06
CA THR A 118 9.15 1.44 -1.20
C THR A 118 8.85 2.68 -2.04
N VAL A 119 8.65 2.51 -3.35
CA VAL A 119 8.35 3.63 -4.26
C VAL A 119 7.16 4.43 -3.72
N GLY A 120 7.33 5.75 -3.60
CA GLY A 120 6.29 6.66 -3.13
C GLY A 120 5.99 6.59 -1.63
N PHE A 121 6.74 5.83 -0.82
CA PHE A 121 6.47 5.62 0.61
C PHE A 121 6.21 6.92 1.38
N GLU A 122 7.10 7.91 1.24
CA GLU A 122 7.01 9.22 1.90
C GLU A 122 5.84 10.09 1.43
N MET A 123 5.21 9.72 0.31
CA MET A 123 4.03 10.41 -0.23
C MET A 123 2.74 9.67 0.17
N ILE A 124 2.76 8.33 0.20
CA ILE A 124 1.60 7.47 0.44
C ILE A 124 1.34 7.29 1.94
N VAL A 125 2.36 6.98 2.74
CA VAL A 125 2.16 6.69 4.17
C VAL A 125 1.49 7.85 4.93
N PRO A 126 1.83 9.13 4.69
CA PRO A 126 1.10 10.23 5.30
C PRO A 126 -0.40 10.26 4.97
N THR A 127 -0.80 9.86 3.75
CA THR A 127 -2.24 9.84 3.37
C THR A 127 -2.97 8.72 4.09
N LEU A 128 -2.38 7.52 4.16
CA LEU A 128 -2.94 6.38 4.88
C LEU A 128 -3.08 6.66 6.38
N ILE A 129 -2.10 7.35 6.97
CA ILE A 129 -2.12 7.68 8.40
C ILE A 129 -3.15 8.74 8.71
N ALA A 130 -3.22 9.81 7.92
CA ALA A 130 -4.27 10.82 8.06
C ALA A 130 -5.67 10.19 7.96
N GLU A 131 -5.85 9.22 7.06
CA GLU A 131 -7.09 8.47 6.95
C GLU A 131 -7.36 7.59 8.19
N ALA A 132 -6.35 6.88 8.69
CA ALA A 132 -6.48 6.03 9.87
C ALA A 132 -6.80 6.83 11.13
N GLU A 133 -6.24 8.03 11.27
CA GLU A 133 -6.57 9.00 12.33
C GLU A 133 -8.01 9.50 12.17
N GLY A 134 -8.43 9.87 10.95
CA GLY A 134 -9.80 10.31 10.66
C GLY A 134 -10.87 9.24 10.94
N LEU A 135 -10.51 7.96 10.81
CA LEU A 135 -11.36 6.82 11.15
C LEU A 135 -11.25 6.38 12.62
N GLY A 136 -10.42 7.05 13.44
CA GLY A 136 -10.22 6.72 14.86
C GLY A 136 -9.50 5.40 15.11
N ILE A 137 -8.80 4.86 14.10
CA ILE A 137 -8.02 3.61 14.21
C ILE A 137 -6.70 3.88 14.94
N LEU A 138 -6.06 5.02 14.63
CA LEU A 138 -4.83 5.46 15.25
C LEU A 138 -5.08 6.74 16.05
N GLN A 139 -4.42 6.86 17.20
CA GLN A 139 -4.37 8.11 17.94
C GLN A 139 -3.41 9.07 17.25
N HIS A 140 -3.75 10.36 17.21
CA HIS A 140 -2.90 11.39 16.63
C HIS A 140 -1.54 11.43 17.36
N GLN A 141 -0.47 10.99 16.68
CA GLN A 141 0.86 10.83 17.30
C GLN A 141 1.71 12.12 17.31
N GLY A 142 1.17 13.24 16.81
CA GLY A 142 1.90 14.50 16.69
C GLY A 142 3.14 14.42 15.77
N ASP A 143 4.08 15.35 15.97
CA ASP A 143 5.12 15.71 14.99
C ASP A 143 6.34 14.78 14.86
N ARG A 144 6.40 13.63 15.56
CA ARG A 144 7.67 12.86 15.69
C ARG A 144 8.22 12.30 14.37
N ILE A 145 7.68 11.18 13.88
CA ILE A 145 8.08 10.57 12.59
C ILE A 145 7.09 10.97 11.50
N LEU A 146 5.81 11.06 11.85
CA LEU A 146 4.74 11.47 10.95
C LEU A 146 4.89 12.92 10.51
N GLY A 147 5.18 13.82 11.44
CA GLY A 147 5.41 15.23 11.11
C GLY A 147 6.51 15.41 10.05
N ARG A 148 7.58 14.60 10.11
CA ARG A 148 8.64 14.62 9.08
C ARG A 148 8.13 14.12 7.72
N LEU A 149 7.45 12.98 7.67
CA LEU A 149 6.91 12.45 6.41
C LEU A 149 5.84 13.38 5.80
N THR A 150 4.98 13.99 6.63
CA THR A 150 4.00 14.98 6.18
C THR A 150 4.68 16.20 5.56
N ARG A 151 5.73 16.75 6.19
CA ARG A 151 6.52 17.85 5.61
C ARG A 151 7.20 17.44 4.30
N LEU A 152 7.75 16.23 4.22
CA LEU A 152 8.35 15.68 3.00
C LEU A 152 7.31 15.58 1.88
N ARG A 153 6.12 15.05 2.18
CA ARG A 153 5.01 14.98 1.22
C ARG A 153 4.65 16.36 0.70
N GLN A 154 4.43 17.32 1.58
CA GLN A 154 4.09 18.70 1.19
C GLN A 154 5.17 19.31 0.28
N ALA A 155 6.45 19.16 0.65
CA ALA A 155 7.56 19.68 -0.15
C ALA A 155 7.65 19.02 -1.54
N LYS A 156 7.39 17.71 -1.64
CA LYS A 156 7.37 16.99 -2.92
C LYS A 156 6.14 17.34 -3.75
N MET A 157 4.95 17.46 -3.14
CA MET A 157 3.73 17.91 -3.82
C MET A 157 3.88 19.32 -4.39
N ALA A 158 4.51 20.23 -3.66
CA ALA A 158 4.78 21.59 -4.15
C ALA A 158 5.62 21.61 -5.43
N ARG A 159 6.49 20.62 -5.65
CA ARG A 159 7.29 20.48 -6.89
C ARG A 159 6.47 19.99 -8.08
N LEU A 160 5.30 19.40 -7.85
CA LEU A 160 4.37 18.97 -8.89
C LEU A 160 3.40 20.09 -9.30
N ASN A 161 3.47 21.26 -8.65
CA ASN A 161 2.60 22.38 -8.98
C ASN A 161 2.76 22.78 -10.46
N GLY A 162 1.63 22.88 -11.18
CA GLY A 162 1.61 23.16 -12.62
C GLY A 162 1.80 21.95 -13.53
N TYR A 163 2.12 20.77 -12.99
CA TYR A 163 2.12 19.52 -13.76
C TYR A 163 0.77 18.83 -13.67
N ARG A 164 0.41 18.14 -14.75
CA ARG A 164 -0.73 17.21 -14.75
C ARG A 164 -0.22 15.78 -14.89
N VAL A 165 -0.60 14.93 -13.93
CA VAL A 165 -0.20 13.52 -13.90
C VAL A 165 -1.00 12.75 -14.95
N SER A 166 -0.30 12.24 -15.97
CA SER A 166 -0.84 11.37 -17.02
C SER A 166 -0.04 10.07 -17.09
N ARG A 167 -0.46 9.12 -17.93
CA ARG A 167 0.22 7.83 -18.16
C ARG A 167 1.70 7.97 -18.58
N ASN A 168 2.08 9.13 -19.12
CA ASN A 168 3.46 9.39 -19.56
C ASN A 168 4.41 9.76 -18.41
N LEU A 169 3.91 9.91 -17.18
CA LEU A 169 4.70 10.26 -16.00
C LEU A 169 4.73 9.08 -15.03
N THR A 170 5.93 8.69 -14.60
CA THR A 170 6.11 7.54 -13.69
C THR A 170 5.39 7.70 -12.35
N ILE A 171 5.11 8.93 -11.94
CA ILE A 171 4.35 9.21 -10.72
C ILE A 171 2.91 8.68 -10.76
N ALA A 172 2.36 8.42 -11.96
CA ALA A 172 1.07 7.75 -12.10
C ALA A 172 1.07 6.33 -11.50
N TYR A 173 2.23 5.67 -11.39
CA TYR A 173 2.37 4.36 -10.73
C TYR A 173 1.97 4.39 -9.25
N SER A 174 2.06 5.55 -8.62
CA SER A 174 1.68 5.77 -7.23
C SER A 174 0.55 6.81 -7.15
N ALA A 175 -0.42 6.78 -8.07
CA ALA A 175 -1.49 7.80 -8.11
C ALA A 175 -2.17 8.00 -6.74
N GLU A 176 -2.33 6.94 -5.95
CA GLU A 176 -2.93 7.00 -4.62
C GLU A 176 -2.19 7.91 -3.62
N MET A 177 -0.94 8.29 -3.91
CA MET A 177 -0.17 9.28 -3.16
C MET A 177 -0.82 10.68 -3.17
N ALA A 178 -1.68 10.96 -4.16
CA ALA A 178 -2.47 12.18 -4.23
C ALA A 178 -3.37 12.37 -3.01
N GLY A 179 -3.82 11.28 -2.36
CA GLY A 179 -4.72 11.38 -1.22
C GLY A 179 -6.02 12.15 -1.55
N PRO A 180 -6.87 12.46 -0.55
CA PRO A 180 -8.10 13.20 -0.82
C PRO A 180 -7.85 14.66 -1.24
N ASP A 181 -6.65 15.20 -1.00
CA ASP A 181 -6.32 16.62 -1.12
C ASP A 181 -5.66 17.02 -2.45
N CYS A 182 -5.15 16.07 -3.25
CA CYS A 182 -4.41 16.39 -4.49
C CYS A 182 -4.94 15.69 -5.75
N GLN A 183 -6.19 15.21 -5.75
CA GLN A 183 -6.81 14.57 -6.93
C GLN A 183 -6.88 15.48 -8.17
N PHE A 184 -6.92 16.80 -7.97
CA PHE A 184 -6.92 17.78 -9.05
C PHE A 184 -5.65 17.75 -9.92
N LEU A 185 -4.58 17.08 -9.47
CA LEU A 185 -3.33 16.92 -10.23
C LEU A 185 -3.49 15.99 -11.43
N PHE A 186 -4.52 15.14 -11.48
CA PHE A 186 -4.64 14.16 -12.55
C PHE A 186 -5.12 14.76 -13.87
N ASP A 187 -4.51 14.30 -14.96
CA ASP A 187 -5.07 14.39 -16.30
C ASP A 187 -5.89 13.12 -16.57
N LEU A 188 -7.16 13.13 -16.14
CA LEU A 188 -8.03 11.95 -16.22
C LEU A 188 -8.24 11.43 -17.64
N GLU A 189 -8.17 12.31 -18.65
CA GLU A 189 -8.31 11.92 -20.06
C GLU A 189 -7.10 11.12 -20.56
N ASN A 190 -5.93 11.35 -19.97
CA ASN A 190 -4.67 10.71 -20.38
C ASN A 190 -4.04 9.84 -19.29
N LEU A 191 -4.72 9.59 -18.17
CA LEU A 191 -4.16 8.83 -17.05
C LEU A 191 -4.12 7.33 -17.30
N GLN A 192 -5.10 6.80 -18.05
CA GLN A 192 -5.30 5.37 -18.24
C GLN A 192 -4.42 4.80 -19.37
N GLU A 193 -3.86 3.62 -19.13
CA GLU A 193 -3.17 2.80 -20.12
C GLU A 193 -4.16 2.10 -21.07
N PRO A 194 -3.72 1.63 -22.26
CA PRO A 194 -4.59 0.91 -23.19
C PRO A 194 -5.25 -0.35 -22.61
N ASN A 195 -4.64 -0.97 -21.59
CA ASN A 195 -5.19 -2.14 -20.89
C ASN A 195 -6.14 -1.77 -19.74
N GLY A 196 -6.47 -0.50 -19.56
CA GLY A 196 -7.38 0.00 -18.53
C GLY A 196 -6.73 0.28 -17.18
N SER A 197 -5.46 -0.07 -16.98
CA SER A 197 -4.74 0.22 -15.72
C SER A 197 -4.30 1.68 -15.64
N VAL A 198 -3.98 2.13 -14.43
CA VAL A 198 -3.15 3.33 -14.21
C VAL A 198 -1.72 2.86 -14.02
N ALA A 199 -0.85 3.13 -15.01
CA ALA A 199 0.57 2.79 -14.99
C ALA A 199 0.88 1.34 -14.59
N HIS A 200 0.00 0.38 -14.90
CA HIS A 200 0.11 -1.04 -14.53
C HIS A 200 0.19 -1.32 -13.02
N SER A 201 -0.17 -0.34 -12.18
CA SER A 201 -0.18 -0.45 -10.72
C SER A 201 -1.59 -0.77 -10.24
N PRO A 202 -1.82 -1.92 -9.55
CA PRO A 202 -3.14 -2.26 -9.03
C PRO A 202 -3.64 -1.25 -7.98
N SER A 203 -2.78 -0.77 -7.08
CA SER A 203 -3.17 0.26 -6.10
C SER A 203 -3.60 1.57 -6.78
N ALA A 204 -2.83 2.02 -7.77
CA ALA A 204 -3.13 3.26 -8.49
C ALA A 204 -4.40 3.12 -9.36
N THR A 205 -4.68 1.93 -9.86
CA THR A 205 -5.89 1.64 -10.64
C THR A 205 -7.14 1.54 -9.76
N ALA A 206 -6.99 1.03 -8.53
CA ALA A 206 -8.08 0.90 -7.58
C ALA A 206 -8.43 2.21 -6.85
N TYR A 207 -7.48 3.14 -6.76
CA TYR A 207 -7.67 4.47 -6.18
C TYR A 207 -8.42 5.41 -7.14
#